data_AF-A0A356TTX8-F1
#
_entry.id   AF-A0A356TTX8-F1
#
_cell.length_a   1.000
_cell.length_b   1.000
_cell.length_c   1.000
_cell.angle_alpha   90.00
_cell.angle_beta   90.00
_cell.angle_gamma   90.00
#
_symmetry.space_group_name_H-M   'P 1'
#
loop_
_entity.id
_entity.type
_entity.pdbx_description
1 polymer ?
#
loop_
_entity_poly.entity_id
_entity_poly.type
_entity_poly.pdbx_seq_one_letter_code
_entity_poly.pdbx_strand_id
1 'polypeptide(L)'
;MPLLVEGDLYVYAYAHDDPGELAVVAVNRGGAITDRGVDGLTGSLLGAVTSLERLAGGGSARLDGGRLRVSLGAGESAVFVGR
;
A
#
# COMPACT_ATOMS: atom_id res chain seq x y z
N MET A 1 -10.21 -1.87 8.20
CA MET A 1 -9.50 -2.37 6.99
C MET A 1 -9.86 -1.46 5.81
N PRO A 2 -8.93 -0.64 5.31
CA PRO A 2 -9.19 0.25 4.18
C PRO A 2 -9.03 -0.43 2.81
N LEU A 3 -9.81 0.05 1.84
CA LEU A 3 -9.81 -0.40 0.45
C LEU A 3 -9.90 0.83 -0.46
N LEU A 4 -8.97 0.98 -1.39
CA LEU A 4 -9.04 1.93 -2.50
C LEU A 4 -9.38 1.16 -3.77
N VAL A 5 -10.49 1.52 -4.42
CA VAL A 5 -10.86 1.00 -5.75
C VAL A 5 -11.11 2.18 -6.66
N GLU A 6 -10.26 2.31 -7.67
CA GLU A 6 -10.43 3.21 -8.79
C GLU A 6 -10.45 2.41 -10.08
N GLY A 7 -10.87 3.02 -11.20
CA GLY A 7 -11.04 2.32 -12.48
C GLY A 7 -9.82 1.44 -12.85
N ASP A 8 -8.62 1.97 -12.63
CA ASP A 8 -7.36 1.33 -13.02
C ASP A 8 -6.51 0.83 -11.84
N LEU A 9 -6.85 1.18 -10.60
CA LEU A 9 -6.06 0.82 -9.42
C LEU A 9 -6.91 0.17 -8.35
N TYR A 10 -6.49 -1.00 -7.91
CA TYR A 10 -7.02 -1.68 -6.76
C TYR A 10 -5.94 -1.76 -5.67
N VAL A 11 -6.22 -1.25 -4.48
CA VAL A 11 -5.35 -1.42 -3.31
C VAL A 11 -6.16 -1.90 -2.12
N TYR A 12 -5.75 -3.05 -1.57
CA TYR A 12 -6.26 -3.60 -0.33
C TYR A 12 -5.16 -3.55 0.72
N ALA A 13 -5.47 -3.00 1.89
CA ALA A 13 -4.54 -2.99 3.02
C ALA A 13 -5.18 -3.61 4.26
N TYR A 14 -4.51 -4.63 4.78
CA TYR A 14 -4.75 -5.22 6.09
C TYR A 14 -3.83 -4.54 7.11
N ALA A 15 -4.40 -4.06 8.21
CA ALA A 15 -3.67 -3.61 9.38
C ALA A 15 -4.33 -4.20 10.62
N HIS A 16 -3.55 -4.79 11.52
CA HIS A 16 -4.02 -5.26 12.83
C HIS A 16 -3.70 -4.23 13.91
N ASP A 17 -4.45 -4.25 15.01
CA ASP A 17 -4.21 -3.35 16.15
C ASP A 17 -2.95 -3.74 16.93
N ASP A 18 -2.44 -4.96 16.73
CA ASP A 18 -1.14 -5.37 17.25
C ASP A 18 -0.02 -4.67 16.46
N PRO A 19 0.98 -4.09 17.15
CA PRO A 19 2.01 -3.30 16.50
C PRO A 19 2.84 -4.12 15.50
N GLY A 20 2.89 -3.65 14.25
CA GLY A 20 3.81 -4.14 13.22
C GLY A 20 3.17 -4.99 12.11
N GLU A 21 1.88 -5.29 12.18
CA GLU A 21 1.22 -6.11 11.15
C GLU A 21 0.46 -5.27 10.12
N LEU A 22 1.16 -4.89 9.04
CA LEU A 22 0.56 -4.30 7.84
C LEU A 22 0.85 -5.21 6.64
N ALA A 23 -0.17 -5.51 5.85
CA ALA A 23 -0.02 -6.17 4.56
C ALA A 23 -0.83 -5.42 3.49
N VAL A 24 -0.22 -5.19 2.33
CA VAL A 24 -0.80 -4.42 1.23
C VAL A 24 -0.72 -5.23 -0.03
N VAL A 25 -1.83 -5.34 -0.75
CA VAL A 25 -1.90 -5.87 -2.11
C VAL A 25 -2.34 -4.73 -3.02
N ALA A 26 -1.52 -4.43 -4.04
CA ALA A 26 -1.80 -3.38 -5.01
C ALA A 26 -1.75 -3.94 -6.44
N VAL A 27 -2.74 -3.60 -7.25
CA VAL A 27 -2.89 -4.07 -8.63
C VAL A 27 -3.24 -2.88 -9.52
N ASN A 28 -2.35 -2.55 -10.46
CA ASN A 28 -2.56 -1.54 -11.47
C ASN A 28 -2.92 -2.20 -12.81
N ARG A 29 -4.11 -1.92 -13.32
CA ARG A 29 -4.60 -2.41 -14.61
C ARG A 29 -4.51 -1.36 -15.73
N GLY A 30 -4.10 -0.13 -15.40
CA GLY A 30 -3.97 0.98 -16.35
C GLY A 30 -2.52 1.35 -16.64
N GLY A 31 -2.31 2.64 -16.95
CA GLY A 31 -0.98 3.22 -17.18
C GLY A 31 -0.13 3.30 -15.91
N ALA A 32 1.14 3.67 -16.03
CA ALA A 32 2.03 3.78 -14.87
C ALA A 32 1.49 4.79 -13.83
N ILE A 33 1.56 4.41 -12.56
CA ILE A 33 1.11 5.21 -11.42
C ILE A 33 2.32 5.57 -10.57
N THR A 34 2.46 6.86 -10.28
CA THR A 34 3.53 7.41 -9.46
C THR A 34 2.95 7.99 -8.17
N ASP A 35 3.43 7.49 -7.04
CA ASP A 35 3.19 8.02 -5.70
C ASP A 35 1.70 8.26 -5.37
N ARG A 36 0.84 7.28 -5.64
CA ARG A 36 -0.60 7.36 -5.33
C ARG A 36 -0.87 7.14 -3.85
N GLY A 37 -1.64 8.03 -3.24
CA GLY A 37 -2.12 7.88 -1.86
C GLY A 37 -3.23 6.85 -1.74
N VAL A 38 -3.18 6.05 -0.67
CA VAL A 38 -4.25 5.15 -0.26
C VAL A 38 -4.88 5.74 0.99
N ASP A 39 -6.12 6.22 0.84
CA ASP A 39 -6.86 6.81 1.95
C ASP A 39 -7.38 5.72 2.92
N GLY A 40 -7.53 6.09 4.19
CA GLY A 40 -8.09 5.21 5.22
C GLY A 40 -7.06 4.37 5.99
N LEU A 41 -5.80 4.34 5.58
CA LEU A 41 -4.69 4.03 6.47
C LEU A 41 -4.33 5.33 7.20
N THR A 42 -4.64 5.38 8.50
CA THR A 42 -4.29 6.50 9.38
C THR A 42 -3.10 6.11 10.25
N GLY A 43 -2.37 7.09 10.80
CA GLY A 43 -1.22 6.82 11.67
C GLY A 43 -1.54 5.89 12.84
N SER A 44 -2.76 5.92 13.38
CA SER A 44 -3.20 5.00 14.44
C SER A 44 -3.32 3.54 13.99
N LEU A 45 -3.65 3.29 12.72
CA LEU A 45 -3.71 1.93 12.14
C LEU A 45 -2.33 1.41 11.73
N LEU A 46 -1.35 2.31 11.55
CA LEU A 46 0.00 1.96 11.13
C LEU A 46 0.93 1.71 12.32
N GLY A 47 0.51 2.06 13.54
CA GLY A 47 1.18 1.71 14.79
C GLY A 47 2.70 1.95 14.76
N ALA A 48 3.46 0.85 14.89
CA ALA A 48 4.92 0.82 14.92
C ALA A 48 5.58 0.57 13.55
N VAL A 49 4.80 0.52 12.45
CA VAL A 49 5.36 0.28 11.12
C VAL A 49 6.23 1.47 10.72
N THR A 50 7.52 1.22 10.61
CA THR A 50 8.54 2.21 10.23
C THR A 50 9.01 2.02 8.79
N SER A 51 8.80 0.82 8.22
CA SER A 51 9.25 0.50 6.87
C SER A 51 8.28 -0.45 6.16
N LEU A 52 8.37 -0.46 4.83
CA LEU A 52 7.62 -1.38 3.97
C LEU A 52 8.61 -2.23 3.17
N GLU A 53 8.46 -3.54 3.23
CA GLU A 53 9.19 -4.49 2.42
C GLU A 53 8.29 -5.01 1.30
N ARG A 54 8.82 -5.10 0.07
CA ARG A 54 8.12 -5.72 -1.05
C ARG A 54 8.40 -7.22 -1.06
N LEU A 55 7.36 -8.03 -0.94
CA LEU A 55 7.47 -9.50 -0.98
C LEU A 55 7.33 -10.08 -2.39
N ALA A 56 6.54 -9.42 -3.25
CA ALA A 56 6.29 -9.90 -4.60
C ALA A 56 5.96 -8.74 -5.55
N GLY A 57 6.19 -8.97 -6.85
CA GLY A 57 5.78 -8.06 -7.93
C GLY A 57 6.70 -6.85 -8.17
N GLY A 58 6.16 -5.86 -8.88
CA GLY A 58 6.85 -4.62 -9.32
C GLY A 58 6.58 -3.40 -8.43
N GLY A 59 7.10 -2.24 -8.79
CA GLY A 59 6.80 -0.97 -8.11
C GLY A 59 7.32 -0.81 -6.67
N SER A 60 6.82 0.17 -5.93
CA SER A 60 7.29 0.52 -4.58
C SER A 60 6.17 1.07 -3.71
N ALA A 61 6.34 0.99 -2.39
CA ALA A 61 5.44 1.61 -1.42
C ALA A 61 6.23 2.27 -0.29
N ARG A 62 5.70 3.38 0.23
CA ARG A 62 6.27 4.11 1.37
C ARG A 62 5.15 4.66 2.25
N LEU A 63 5.48 4.94 3.51
CA LEU A 63 4.62 5.71 4.40
C LEU A 63 4.99 7.20 4.31
N ASP A 64 3.99 8.06 4.28
CA ASP A 64 4.12 9.51 4.21
C ASP A 64 3.10 10.16 5.16
N GLY A 65 3.56 10.69 6.30
CA GLY A 65 2.67 11.31 7.29
C GLY A 65 1.54 10.39 7.78
N GLY A 66 1.79 9.08 7.87
CA GLY A 66 0.78 8.09 8.25
C GLY A 66 -0.18 7.71 7.12
N ARG A 67 0.12 8.05 5.86
CA ARG A 67 -0.58 7.57 4.67
C ARG A 67 0.31 6.63 3.87
N LEU A 68 -0.27 5.58 3.32
CA LEU A 68 0.42 4.72 2.38
C LEU A 68 0.47 5.39 1.00
N ARG A 69 1.65 5.40 0.39
CA ARG A 69 1.89 5.86 -0.98
C ARG A 69 2.43 4.70 -1.81
N VAL A 70 1.87 4.47 -2.99
CA VAL A 70 2.23 3.34 -3.86
C VAL A 70 2.58 3.84 -5.27
N SER A 71 3.64 3.30 -5.85
CA SER A 71 4.00 3.46 -7.27
C SER A 71 4.01 2.09 -7.95
N LEU A 72 3.41 1.97 -9.13
CA LEU A 72 3.34 0.74 -9.91
C LEU A 72 3.50 1.08 -11.39
N GLY A 73 4.25 0.26 -12.13
CA GLY A 73 4.27 0.31 -13.59
C GLY A 73 2.92 -0.06 -14.20
N ALA A 74 2.78 0.16 -15.51
CA ALA A 74 1.55 -0.19 -16.23
C ALA A 74 1.34 -1.72 -16.21
N GLY A 75 0.15 -2.17 -15.81
CA GLY A 75 -0.16 -3.60 -15.68
C GLY A 75 0.56 -4.31 -14.52
N GLU A 76 1.26 -3.59 -13.64
CA GLU A 76 1.99 -4.20 -12.53
C GLU A 76 1.12 -4.45 -11.30
N SER A 77 1.48 -5.47 -10.54
CA SER A 77 0.96 -5.73 -9.20
C SER A 77 2.10 -5.92 -8.21
N ALA A 78 1.83 -5.70 -6.93
CA ALA A 78 2.80 -5.84 -5.86
C ALA A 78 2.16 -6.25 -4.53
N VAL A 79 2.96 -6.91 -3.69
CA VAL A 79 2.63 -7.21 -2.30
C VAL A 79 3.68 -6.56 -1.40
N PHE A 80 3.23 -5.78 -0.42
CA PHE A 80 4.09 -5.15 0.57
C PHE A 80 3.68 -5.56 1.98
N VAL A 81 4.65 -5.68 2.89
CA VAL A 81 4.43 -5.87 4.32
C VAL A 81 5.13 -4.80 5.13
N GLY A 82 4.50 -4.36 6.21
CA GLY A 82 5.08 -3.44 7.17
C GLY A 82 5.99 -4.12 8.17
N ARG A 83 7.01 -3.40 8.62
CA ARG A 83 7.81 -3.69 9.82
C ARG A 83 7.97 -2.44 10.66
#